data_AF-A0A9X7NQP9-F1
#
_entry.id   AF-A0A9X7NQP9-F1
#
_cell.length_a   1.000
_cell.length_b   1.000
_cell.length_c   1.000
_cell.angle_alpha   90.00
_cell.angle_beta   90.00
_cell.angle_gamma   90.00
#
_symmetry.space_group_name_H-M   'P 1'
#
loop_
_entity.id
_entity.type
_entity.pdbx_description
1 polymer ?
#
loop_
_entity_poly.entity_id
_entity_poly.type
_entity_poly.pdbx_seq_one_letter_code
_entity_poly.pdbx_strand_id
1 'polypeptide(L)'
;MNRLPVMLLISVFLTACQTDRDRAISAGARIGAAAAQSQTDPPLPEDCRKRERSGVVLGDPLDVALIKTDQALGRANSRVARCAIWHDTYRNSLGGDVE
;
A
#
# COMPACT_ATOMS: atom_id res chain seq x y z
N MET A 1 24.88 40.88 -34.91
CA MET A 1 24.14 40.59 -33.66
C MET A 1 24.41 39.15 -33.27
N ASN A 2 25.36 38.92 -32.36
CA ASN A 2 25.90 37.58 -32.04
C ASN A 2 24.85 36.71 -31.33
N ARG A 3 24.26 35.75 -32.06
CA ARG A 3 23.24 34.81 -31.52
C ARG A 3 23.84 33.59 -30.80
N LEU A 4 25.12 33.27 -31.03
CA LEU A 4 25.85 32.19 -30.36
C LEU A 4 25.88 32.29 -28.82
N PRO A 5 26.24 33.43 -28.19
CA PRO A 5 26.32 33.51 -26.73
C PRO A 5 24.94 33.34 -26.07
N VAL A 6 23.88 33.81 -26.71
CA VAL A 6 22.50 33.66 -26.22
C VAL A 6 22.06 32.20 -26.25
N MET A 7 22.34 31.47 -27.35
CA MET A 7 22.03 30.04 -27.42
C MET A 7 22.82 29.23 -26.40
N LEU A 8 24.08 29.59 -26.15
CA LEU A 8 24.94 28.89 -25.19
C LEU A 8 24.51 29.10 -23.73
N LEU A 9 24.00 30.29 -23.38
CA LEU A 9 23.43 30.52 -22.05
C LEU A 9 22.14 29.74 -21.84
N ILE A 10 21.24 29.71 -22.83
CA ILE A 10 19.96 28.99 -22.73
C ILE A 10 20.18 27.48 -22.51
N SER A 11 21.12 26.85 -23.22
CA SER A 11 21.43 25.43 -23.03
C SER A 11 22.03 25.13 -21.65
N VAL A 12 22.88 26.01 -21.12
CA VAL A 12 23.42 25.86 -19.75
C VAL A 12 22.29 25.91 -18.71
N PHE A 13 21.36 26.86 -18.80
CA PHE A 13 20.23 26.94 -17.86
C PHE A 13 19.29 25.73 -17.93
N LEU A 14 19.00 25.22 -19.13
CA LEU A 14 18.14 24.05 -19.31
C LEU A 14 18.75 22.76 -18.73
N THR A 15 20.07 22.55 -18.90
CA THR A 15 20.76 21.37 -18.35
C THR A 15 20.87 21.40 -16.82
N ALA A 16 20.99 22.59 -16.23
CA ALA A 16 21.03 22.75 -14.77
C ALA A 16 19.71 22.32 -14.11
N CYS A 17 18.56 22.74 -14.65
CA CYS A 17 17.25 22.37 -14.10
C CYS A 17 16.98 20.85 -14.15
N GLN A 18 17.42 20.17 -15.21
CA GLN A 18 17.27 18.72 -15.31
C GLN A 18 18.14 18.00 -14.26
N THR A 19 19.38 18.48 -14.08
CA THR A 19 20.32 17.93 -13.10
C THR A 19 19.80 18.04 -11.67
N ASP A 20 19.19 19.18 -11.31
CA ASP A 20 18.60 19.37 -9.98
C ASP A 20 17.38 18.49 -9.75
N ARG A 21 16.53 18.30 -10.77
CA ARG A 21 15.38 17.39 -10.71
C ARG A 21 15.84 15.94 -10.51
N ASP A 22 16.81 15.48 -11.27
CA ASP A 22 17.34 14.12 -11.16
C ASP A 22 18.05 13.89 -9.82
N ARG A 23 18.74 14.92 -9.31
CA ARG A 23 19.32 14.90 -7.96
C ARG A 23 18.23 14.82 -6.89
N ALA A 24 17.16 15.58 -7.00
CA ALA A 24 16.04 15.55 -6.06
C ALA A 24 15.33 14.18 -6.07
N ILE A 25 15.06 13.61 -7.25
CA ILE A 25 14.46 12.27 -7.38
C ILE A 25 15.37 11.21 -6.77
N SER A 26 16.67 11.23 -7.10
CA SER A 26 17.62 10.24 -6.56
C SER A 26 17.82 10.40 -5.05
N ALA A 27 17.79 11.63 -4.52
CA ALA A 27 17.82 11.89 -3.09
C ALA A 27 16.55 11.35 -2.41
N GLY A 28 15.37 11.63 -2.98
CA GLY A 28 14.09 11.08 -2.51
C GLY A 28 14.09 9.56 -2.48
N ALA A 29 14.57 8.90 -3.54
CA ALA A 29 14.67 7.45 -3.61
C ALA A 29 15.61 6.88 -2.52
N ARG A 30 16.78 7.50 -2.30
CA ARG A 30 17.72 7.07 -1.25
C ARG A 30 17.14 7.26 0.15
N ILE A 31 16.49 8.39 0.42
CA ILE A 31 15.85 8.67 1.71
C ILE A 31 14.70 7.71 1.94
N GLY A 32 13.83 7.48 0.93
CA GLY A 32 12.74 6.53 1.02
C GLY A 32 13.21 5.09 1.27
N ALA A 33 14.26 4.65 0.57
CA ALA A 33 14.86 3.33 0.79
C ALA A 33 15.48 3.20 2.20
N ALA A 34 16.16 4.24 2.69
CA ALA A 34 16.70 4.26 4.04
C ALA A 34 15.59 4.25 5.11
N ALA A 35 14.51 5.01 4.90
CA ALA A 35 13.35 5.02 5.79
C ALA A 35 12.68 3.64 5.85
N ALA A 36 12.44 3.01 4.70
CA ALA A 36 11.86 1.66 4.61
C ALA A 36 12.75 0.57 5.25
N GLN A 37 14.07 0.76 5.27
CA GLN A 37 14.98 -0.15 5.99
C GLN A 37 15.00 0.11 7.49
N SER A 38 14.75 1.34 7.93
CA SER A 38 14.79 1.74 9.34
C SER A 38 13.50 1.44 10.10
N GLN A 39 12.37 1.33 9.39
CA GLN A 39 11.05 1.09 9.97
C GLN A 39 10.62 -0.34 9.68
N THR A 40 10.56 -1.19 10.71
CA THR A 40 9.97 -2.52 10.56
C THR A 40 8.45 -2.38 10.53
N ASP A 41 7.85 -2.74 9.41
CA ASP A 41 6.38 -2.79 9.30
C ASP A 41 5.79 -3.68 10.40
N PRO A 42 4.68 -3.26 11.02
CA PRO A 42 4.01 -4.12 11.99
C PRO A 42 3.62 -5.44 11.28
N PRO A 43 3.86 -6.59 11.92
CA PRO A 43 3.49 -7.86 11.33
C PRO A 43 1.98 -7.92 11.11
N LEU A 44 1.55 -8.48 9.99
CA LEU A 44 0.15 -8.75 9.72
C LEU A 44 -0.45 -9.57 10.88
N PRO A 45 -1.56 -9.14 11.51
CA PRO A 45 -2.18 -9.86 12.61
C PRO A 45 -2.48 -11.31 12.22
N GLU A 46 -2.21 -12.25 13.14
CA GLU A 46 -2.40 -13.68 12.88
C GLU A 46 -3.85 -14.01 12.47
N ASP A 47 -4.84 -13.31 13.06
CA ASP A 47 -6.25 -13.44 12.71
C ASP A 47 -6.46 -13.28 11.19
N CYS A 48 -5.83 -12.29 10.57
CA CYS A 48 -5.96 -11.99 9.14
C CYS A 48 -5.44 -13.10 8.21
N ARG A 49 -4.63 -14.04 8.73
CA ARG A 49 -4.16 -15.21 7.98
C ARG A 49 -5.10 -16.41 8.09
N LYS A 50 -6.08 -16.37 8.99
CA LYS A 50 -7.00 -17.49 9.26
C LYS A 50 -8.05 -17.62 8.16
N ARG A 51 -8.42 -18.87 7.88
CA ARG A 51 -9.52 -19.24 6.98
C ARG A 51 -10.71 -19.69 7.80
N GLU A 52 -11.91 -19.24 7.42
CA GLU A 52 -13.15 -19.81 7.94
C GLU A 52 -13.50 -21.09 7.18
N ARG A 53 -14.10 -22.04 7.89
CA ARG A 53 -14.80 -23.18 7.29
C ARG A 53 -16.28 -23.10 7.65
N SER A 54 -17.15 -23.49 6.72
CA SER A 54 -18.60 -23.56 6.95
C SER A 54 -18.96 -24.59 8.02
N GLY A 55 -18.19 -25.68 8.14
CA GLY A 55 -18.50 -26.79 9.04
C GLY A 55 -19.64 -27.68 8.54
N VAL A 56 -20.05 -27.51 7.28
CA VAL A 56 -20.98 -28.41 6.59
C VAL A 56 -20.33 -29.78 6.43
N VAL A 57 -21.10 -30.83 6.71
CA VAL A 57 -20.69 -32.23 6.53
C VAL A 57 -21.68 -32.97 5.64
N LEU A 58 -21.24 -34.10 5.07
CA LEU A 58 -22.11 -34.93 4.24
C LEU A 58 -23.26 -35.47 5.09
N GLY A 59 -24.48 -35.37 4.57
CA GLY A 59 -25.70 -35.79 5.27
C GLY A 59 -26.38 -34.68 6.07
N ASP A 60 -25.79 -33.48 6.17
CA ASP A 60 -26.50 -32.32 6.70
C ASP A 60 -27.77 -32.04 5.86
N PRO A 61 -28.94 -31.84 6.49
CA PRO A 61 -30.10 -31.25 5.81
C PRO A 61 -29.74 -29.92 5.16
N LEU A 62 -30.36 -29.62 4.01
CA LEU A 62 -29.97 -28.46 3.19
C LEU A 62 -30.13 -27.12 3.91
N ASP A 63 -31.19 -26.98 4.70
CA ASP A 63 -31.45 -25.81 5.55
C ASP A 63 -30.35 -25.62 6.61
N VAL A 64 -29.95 -26.72 7.28
CA VAL A 64 -28.84 -26.71 8.24
C VAL A 64 -27.52 -26.36 7.56
N ALA A 65 -27.25 -26.92 6.38
CA ALA A 65 -26.04 -26.62 5.62
C ALA A 65 -25.97 -25.14 5.21
N LEU A 66 -27.11 -24.55 4.83
CA LEU A 66 -27.20 -23.13 4.51
C LEU A 66 -26.92 -22.25 5.73
N ILE A 67 -27.55 -22.54 6.88
CA ILE A 67 -27.33 -21.81 8.15
C ILE A 67 -25.85 -21.86 8.56
N LYS A 68 -25.22 -23.04 8.53
CA LYS A 68 -23.79 -23.21 8.85
C LYS A 68 -22.90 -22.37 7.93
N THR A 69 -23.23 -22.35 6.64
CA THR A 69 -22.49 -21.57 5.64
C THR A 69 -22.63 -20.07 5.88
N ASP A 70 -23.84 -19.58 6.15
CA ASP A 70 -24.08 -18.16 6.42
C ASP A 70 -23.38 -17.68 7.70
N GLN A 71 -23.42 -18.48 8.76
CA GLN A 71 -22.66 -18.17 9.99
C GLN A 71 -21.15 -18.07 9.74
N ALA A 72 -20.59 -18.97 8.92
CA ALA A 72 -19.18 -18.89 8.56
C ALA A 72 -18.86 -17.69 7.67
N LEU A 73 -19.76 -17.33 6.76
CA LEU A 73 -19.64 -16.12 5.96
C LEU A 73 -19.65 -14.87 6.84
N GLY A 74 -20.54 -14.80 7.83
CA GLY A 74 -20.58 -13.70 8.81
C GLY A 74 -19.28 -13.57 9.62
N ARG A 75 -18.69 -14.69 10.06
CA ARG A 75 -17.37 -14.71 10.72
C ARG A 75 -16.25 -14.24 9.79
N ALA A 76 -16.25 -14.71 8.54
CA ALA A 76 -15.27 -14.32 7.54
C ALA A 76 -15.34 -12.82 7.22
N ASN A 77 -16.54 -12.28 6.98
CA ASN A 77 -16.78 -10.87 6.70
C ASN A 77 -16.36 -10.00 7.88
N SER A 78 -16.69 -10.42 9.10
CA SER A 78 -16.28 -9.73 10.33
C SER A 78 -14.75 -9.67 10.46
N ARG A 79 -14.03 -10.74 10.08
CA ARG A 79 -12.56 -10.71 10.03
C ARG A 79 -12.06 -9.78 8.93
N VAL A 80 -12.61 -9.83 7.73
CA VAL A 80 -12.22 -8.94 6.62
C VAL A 80 -12.33 -7.47 7.05
N ALA A 81 -13.43 -7.10 7.70
CA ALA A 81 -13.61 -5.74 8.22
C ALA A 81 -12.51 -5.33 9.21
N ARG A 82 -12.18 -6.18 10.19
CA ARG A 82 -11.10 -5.90 11.16
C ARG A 82 -9.73 -5.78 10.48
N CYS A 83 -9.45 -6.64 9.50
CA CYS A 83 -8.18 -6.62 8.79
C CYS A 83 -8.04 -5.40 7.87
N ALA A 84 -9.14 -4.95 7.26
CA ALA A 84 -9.17 -3.69 6.51
C ALA A 84 -8.87 -2.50 7.43
N ILE A 85 -9.54 -2.41 8.59
CA ILE A 85 -9.29 -1.34 9.58
C ILE A 85 -7.82 -1.31 10.00
N TRP A 86 -7.21 -2.46 10.29
CA TRP A 86 -5.79 -2.54 10.63
C TRP A 86 -4.90 -2.01 9.51
N HIS A 87 -5.17 -2.42 8.28
CA HIS A 87 -4.42 -1.99 7.11
C HIS A 87 -4.55 -0.48 6.86
N ASP A 88 -5.77 0.06 6.95
CA ASP A 88 -6.04 1.48 6.73
C ASP A 88 -5.39 2.32 7.83
N THR A 89 -5.43 1.85 9.08
CA THR A 89 -4.71 2.49 10.19
C THR A 89 -3.21 2.55 9.93
N TYR A 90 -2.63 1.44 9.45
CA TYR A 90 -1.21 1.39 9.10
C TYR A 90 -0.89 2.33 7.92
N ARG A 91 -1.71 2.35 6.86
CA ARG A 91 -1.53 3.29 5.74
C ARG A 91 -1.60 4.75 6.17
N ASN A 92 -2.55 5.09 7.04
CA ASN A 92 -2.70 6.46 7.55
C ASN A 92 -1.47 6.87 8.38
N SER A 93 -0.85 5.93 9.10
CA SER A 93 0.39 6.19 9.85
C SER A 93 1.59 6.56 8.95
N LEU A 94 1.55 6.19 7.67
CA LEU A 94 2.59 6.52 6.69
C LEU A 94 2.39 7.88 6.01
N GLY A 95 1.41 8.68 6.44
CA GLY A 95 1.08 9.97 5.83
C GLY A 95 0.14 9.85 4.63
N GLY A 96 -0.77 8.87 4.66
CA GLY A 96 -1.78 8.64 3.63
C GLY A 96 -2.89 9.68 3.56
N ASP A 97 -2.55 10.97 3.55
CA ASP A 97 -3.42 12.06 3.13
C ASP A 97 -2.96 12.51 1.74
N VAL A 98 -3.47 11.85 0.71
CA VAL A 98 -3.46 12.37 -0.66
C VAL A 98 -4.91 12.48 -1.06
N GLU A 99 -5.53 13.62 -0.73
CA GLU A 99 -6.67 14.16 -1.49
C GLU A 99 -6.20 14.68 -2.85
#